data_AF-A0A5J4QXC9-F1
#
_entry.id   AF-A0A5J4QXC9-F1
#
_cell.length_a   1.000
_cell.length_b   1.000
_cell.length_c   1.000
_cell.angle_alpha   90.00
_cell.angle_beta   90.00
_cell.angle_gamma   90.00
#
_symmetry.space_group_name_H-M   'P 1'
#
loop_
_entity.id
_entity.type
_entity.pdbx_description
1 polymer ?
#
loop_
_entity_poly.entity_id
_entity_poly.type
_entity_poly.pdbx_seq_one_letter_code
_entity_poly.pdbx_strand_id
1 'polypeptide(L)'
;MENRKNKMVEALDSLYENLSPTGINPTVIYNEGWITRLLVKQSIQENLILNNTIDFGKLSNWSSKALIKSPFVGIPQEPEGYTHADIILGDFQIDYANSGAISVCEEAKVLGIIEAKMGSNLSQGTTNATKYNQASRSICCLASQVPDECEIFFVVVAPQTTITRHNISQQVEPATIKPEIEDRFSELPLLVLFI
;
A
#
# COMPACT_ATOMS: atom_id res chain seq x y z
N MET A 1 -21.39 -19.48 -5.56
CA MET A 1 -20.10 -18.85 -5.17
C MET A 1 -18.91 -19.62 -5.71
N GLU A 2 -18.96 -20.96 -5.77
CA GLU A 2 -17.98 -21.83 -6.46
C GLU A 2 -17.62 -21.38 -7.89
N ASN A 3 -18.63 -21.00 -8.70
CA ASN A 3 -18.47 -20.84 -10.15
C ASN A 3 -17.79 -19.52 -10.61
N ARG A 4 -17.44 -18.61 -9.68
CA ARG A 4 -16.85 -17.30 -10.00
C ARG A 4 -15.35 -17.19 -9.69
N LYS A 5 -14.84 -17.95 -8.71
CA LYS A 5 -13.39 -18.08 -8.45
C LYS A 5 -12.61 -18.53 -9.68
N ASN A 6 -13.27 -19.19 -10.62
CA ASN A 6 -12.66 -19.75 -11.82
C ASN A 6 -12.24 -18.73 -12.87
N LYS A 7 -12.96 -17.62 -13.11
CA LYS A 7 -12.68 -16.80 -14.31
C LYS A 7 -11.34 -16.09 -14.31
N MET A 8 -10.88 -15.62 -13.16
CA MET A 8 -9.60 -14.91 -13.07
C MET A 8 -8.42 -15.89 -13.12
N VAL A 9 -8.58 -17.07 -12.51
CA VAL A 9 -7.63 -18.17 -12.59
C VAL A 9 -7.57 -18.70 -14.03
N GLU A 10 -8.72 -18.94 -14.67
CA GLU A 10 -8.81 -19.31 -16.10
C GLU A 10 -8.20 -18.25 -17.01
N ALA A 11 -8.38 -16.96 -16.72
CA ALA A 11 -7.76 -15.89 -17.51
C ALA A 11 -6.24 -15.83 -17.33
N LEU A 12 -5.73 -16.07 -16.11
CA LEU A 12 -4.31 -16.15 -15.82
C LEU A 12 -3.66 -17.41 -16.40
N ASP A 13 -4.31 -18.56 -16.28
CA ASP A 13 -3.90 -19.84 -16.85
C ASP A 13 -3.91 -19.76 -18.37
N SER A 14 -4.97 -19.20 -18.97
CA SER A 14 -5.04 -18.94 -20.41
C SER A 14 -3.93 -17.99 -20.86
N LEU A 15 -3.63 -16.93 -20.11
CA LEU A 15 -2.46 -16.08 -20.37
C LEU A 15 -1.19 -16.92 -20.32
N TYR A 16 -0.97 -17.70 -19.26
CA TYR A 16 0.23 -18.51 -19.05
C TYR A 16 0.46 -19.55 -20.16
N GLU A 17 -0.57 -20.29 -20.54
CA GLU A 17 -0.54 -21.25 -21.65
C GLU A 17 -0.22 -20.56 -22.98
N ASN A 18 -0.80 -19.37 -23.22
CA ASN A 18 -0.54 -18.57 -24.41
C ASN A 18 0.79 -17.81 -24.38
N LEU A 19 1.47 -17.73 -23.24
CA LEU A 19 2.76 -17.06 -23.10
C LEU A 19 3.94 -17.98 -23.45
N SER A 20 3.78 -19.29 -23.25
CA SER A 20 4.82 -20.29 -23.57
C SER A 20 5.35 -20.23 -25.02
N PRO A 21 4.56 -19.85 -26.05
CA PRO A 21 5.06 -19.64 -27.41
C PRO A 21 5.64 -18.23 -27.67
N THR A 22 5.37 -17.24 -26.81
CA THR A 22 5.65 -15.81 -27.10
C THR A 22 7.02 -15.33 -26.63
N GLY A 23 7.72 -16.10 -25.79
CA GLY A 23 9.02 -15.71 -25.23
C GLY A 23 8.97 -14.61 -24.16
N ILE A 24 7.77 -14.22 -23.69
CA ILE A 24 7.62 -13.22 -22.64
C ILE A 24 8.01 -13.84 -21.30
N ASN A 25 8.97 -13.23 -20.60
CA ASN A 25 9.43 -13.71 -19.30
C ASN A 25 8.28 -13.67 -18.28
N PRO A 26 7.94 -14.80 -17.61
CA PRO A 26 6.87 -14.84 -16.62
C PRO A 26 6.99 -13.76 -15.54
N THR A 27 8.20 -13.36 -15.13
CA THR A 27 8.39 -12.27 -14.15
C THR A 27 7.91 -10.90 -14.62
N VAL A 28 7.74 -10.68 -15.94
CA VAL A 28 7.15 -9.44 -16.48
C VAL A 28 5.65 -9.38 -16.19
N ILE A 29 4.99 -10.53 -16.16
CA ILE A 29 3.54 -10.65 -15.99
C ILE A 29 3.17 -10.91 -14.53
N TYR A 30 3.98 -11.70 -13.83
CA TYR A 30 3.90 -11.91 -12.39
C TYR A 30 4.70 -10.86 -11.59
N ASN A 31 4.76 -9.63 -12.08
CA ASN A 31 5.32 -8.54 -11.27
C ASN A 31 4.25 -8.03 -10.28
N GLU A 32 4.71 -7.55 -9.12
CA GLU A 32 3.88 -7.02 -8.04
C GLU A 32 2.89 -5.96 -8.54
N GLY A 33 3.30 -5.13 -9.49
CA GLY A 33 2.44 -4.11 -10.07
C GLY A 33 1.29 -4.64 -10.95
N TRP A 34 1.49 -5.67 -11.76
CA TRP A 34 0.47 -6.21 -12.67
C TRP A 34 -0.60 -6.97 -11.90
N ILE A 35 -0.17 -7.89 -11.03
CA ILE A 35 -1.09 -8.71 -10.23
C ILE A 35 -1.97 -7.82 -9.36
N THR A 36 -1.41 -6.81 -8.71
CA THR A 36 -2.17 -5.96 -7.79
C THR A 36 -3.17 -5.08 -8.52
N ARG A 37 -2.81 -4.53 -9.69
CA ARG A 37 -3.77 -3.81 -10.55
C ARG A 37 -4.92 -4.70 -11.01
N LEU A 38 -4.62 -5.95 -11.41
CA LEU A 38 -5.65 -6.92 -11.81
C LEU A 38 -6.59 -7.21 -10.64
N LEU A 39 -6.03 -7.52 -9.46
CA LEU A 39 -6.80 -7.81 -8.25
C LEU A 39 -7.72 -6.65 -7.86
N VAL A 40 -7.21 -5.42 -7.86
CA VAL A 40 -7.99 -4.23 -7.53
C VAL A 40 -9.09 -3.99 -8.56
N LYS A 41 -8.74 -4.04 -9.85
CA LYS A 41 -9.72 -3.87 -10.93
C LYS A 41 -10.84 -4.91 -10.84
N GLN A 42 -10.50 -6.18 -10.60
CA GLN A 42 -11.48 -7.25 -10.43
C GLN A 42 -12.34 -7.02 -9.18
N SER A 43 -11.72 -6.64 -8.06
CA SER A 43 -12.41 -6.42 -6.79
C SER A 43 -13.44 -5.29 -6.88
N ILE A 44 -13.10 -4.20 -7.60
CA ILE A 44 -14.03 -3.10 -7.90
C ILE A 44 -15.16 -3.59 -8.82
N GLN A 45 -14.84 -4.31 -9.90
CA GLN A 45 -15.85 -4.84 -10.84
C GLN A 45 -16.84 -5.80 -10.17
N GLU A 46 -16.39 -6.56 -9.17
CA GLU A 46 -17.22 -7.51 -8.43
C GLU A 46 -17.87 -6.92 -7.18
N ASN A 47 -17.60 -5.66 -6.83
CA ASN A 47 -18.02 -5.02 -5.57
C ASN A 47 -17.67 -5.87 -4.34
N LEU A 48 -16.43 -6.36 -4.28
CA LEU A 48 -16.00 -7.20 -3.17
C LEU A 48 -15.92 -6.41 -1.86
N ILE A 49 -16.29 -7.08 -0.77
CA ILE A 49 -16.09 -6.58 0.59
C ILE A 49 -15.07 -7.49 1.26
N LEU A 50 -13.90 -6.92 1.61
CA LEU A 50 -12.78 -7.67 2.18
C LEU A 50 -12.77 -7.48 3.69
N ASN A 51 -13.09 -8.54 4.44
CA ASN A 51 -13.08 -8.60 5.91
C ASN A 51 -13.79 -7.44 6.63
N ASN A 52 -14.80 -6.84 6.00
CA ASN A 52 -15.46 -5.60 6.43
C ASN A 52 -14.52 -4.39 6.60
N THR A 53 -13.27 -4.49 6.12
CA THR A 53 -12.25 -3.42 6.16
C THR A 53 -12.27 -2.58 4.89
N ILE A 54 -12.44 -3.23 3.73
CA ILE A 54 -12.45 -2.55 2.43
C ILE A 54 -13.73 -2.92 1.69
N ASP A 55 -14.53 -1.92 1.35
CA ASP A 55 -15.68 -2.05 0.45
C ASP A 55 -15.30 -1.51 -0.93
N PHE A 56 -14.85 -2.39 -1.82
CA PHE A 56 -14.45 -2.01 -3.17
C PHE A 56 -15.61 -1.47 -4.02
N GLY A 57 -16.86 -1.73 -3.63
CA GLY A 57 -18.03 -1.14 -4.30
C GLY A 57 -18.22 0.35 -3.99
N LYS A 58 -17.59 0.85 -2.91
CA LYS A 58 -17.57 2.27 -2.53
C LYS A 58 -16.30 3.00 -2.97
N LEU A 59 -15.28 2.28 -3.41
CA LEU A 59 -13.98 2.83 -3.81
C LEU A 59 -13.84 2.80 -5.33
N SER A 60 -14.13 3.94 -5.98
CA SER A 60 -13.96 4.07 -7.44
C SER A 60 -12.61 4.66 -7.83
N ASN A 61 -12.03 5.48 -6.96
CA ASN A 61 -10.78 6.17 -7.22
C ASN A 61 -9.59 5.38 -6.67
N TRP A 62 -8.66 5.04 -7.58
CA TRP A 62 -7.45 4.31 -7.26
C TRP A 62 -6.34 4.67 -8.23
N SER A 63 -5.10 4.48 -7.78
CA SER A 63 -3.92 4.76 -8.58
C SER A 63 -2.78 3.81 -8.22
N SER A 64 -1.91 3.51 -9.18
CA SER A 64 -0.73 2.69 -8.95
C SER A 64 0.54 3.53 -8.90
N LYS A 65 1.48 3.19 -8.01
CA LYS A 65 2.76 3.90 -7.85
C LYS A 65 2.62 5.38 -7.46
N ALA A 66 1.52 5.73 -6.80
CA ALA A 66 1.32 7.07 -6.27
C ALA A 66 2.37 7.37 -5.18
N LEU A 67 2.78 8.65 -5.09
CA LEU A 67 3.66 9.12 -4.03
C LEU A 67 2.83 9.68 -2.87
N ILE A 68 3.22 9.32 -1.66
CA ILE A 68 2.60 9.79 -0.43
C ILE A 68 3.68 10.52 0.36
N LYS A 69 3.43 11.78 0.69
CA LYS A 69 4.40 12.61 1.39
C LYS A 69 4.60 12.08 2.81
N SER A 70 5.85 11.89 3.20
CA SER A 70 6.19 11.59 4.60
C SER A 70 6.09 12.84 5.47
N PRO A 71 5.67 12.72 6.75
CA PRO A 71 5.75 13.83 7.70
C PRO A 71 7.19 14.28 7.96
N PHE A 72 8.19 13.46 7.62
CA PHE A 72 9.61 13.80 7.79
C PHE A 72 10.25 14.47 6.57
N VAL A 73 9.45 14.83 5.55
CA VAL A 73 9.96 15.58 4.39
C VAL A 73 10.43 16.97 4.84
N GLY A 74 11.72 17.25 4.63
CA GLY A 74 12.34 18.53 4.97
C GLY A 74 12.85 18.62 6.41
N ILE A 75 12.77 17.54 7.19
CA ILE A 75 13.40 17.46 8.52
C ILE A 75 14.89 17.15 8.35
N PRO A 76 15.82 18.03 8.75
CA PRO A 76 17.25 17.85 8.45
C PRO A 76 17.91 16.69 9.18
N GLN A 77 17.48 16.38 10.41
CA GLN A 77 18.15 15.40 11.27
C GLN A 77 17.95 13.98 10.74
N GLU A 78 16.70 13.65 10.42
CA GLU A 78 16.32 12.30 10.00
C GLU A 78 15.35 12.40 8.83
N PRO A 79 15.80 12.85 7.64
CA PRO A 79 14.93 13.08 6.51
C PRO A 79 14.36 11.76 5.99
N GLU A 80 13.09 11.79 5.61
CA GLU A 80 12.47 10.75 4.80
C GLU A 80 11.67 11.40 3.66
N GLY A 81 11.84 10.85 2.45
CA GLY A 81 11.17 11.34 1.25
C GLY A 81 9.73 10.85 1.15
N TYR A 82 9.27 10.65 -0.08
CA TYR A 82 7.93 10.13 -0.34
C TYR A 82 7.90 8.59 -0.24
N THR A 83 6.78 8.05 0.25
CA THR A 83 6.49 6.63 0.18
C THR A 83 5.79 6.31 -1.14
N HIS A 84 6.27 5.27 -1.82
CA HIS A 84 5.62 4.73 -3.01
C HIS A 84 4.59 3.68 -2.58
N ALA A 85 3.33 3.88 -2.95
CA ALA A 85 2.30 2.85 -2.79
C ALA A 85 2.20 2.01 -4.06
N ASP A 86 2.15 0.68 -3.93
CA ASP A 86 1.85 -0.17 -5.09
C ASP A 86 0.48 0.17 -5.68
N ILE A 87 -0.55 0.23 -4.82
CA ILE A 87 -1.85 0.82 -5.10
C ILE A 87 -2.27 1.72 -3.93
N ILE A 88 -2.84 2.88 -4.25
CA ILE A 88 -3.62 3.69 -3.33
C ILE A 88 -5.09 3.74 -3.78
N LEU A 89 -6.02 3.75 -2.83
CA LEU A 89 -7.47 3.85 -3.06
C LEU A 89 -8.11 4.87 -2.12
N GLY A 90 -9.19 5.50 -2.56
CA GLY A 90 -10.01 6.38 -1.73
C GLY A 90 -10.05 7.83 -2.22
N ASP A 91 -10.24 8.75 -1.29
CA ASP A 91 -10.53 10.16 -1.55
C ASP A 91 -9.24 10.96 -1.68
N PHE A 92 -8.68 10.98 -2.90
CA PHE A 92 -7.47 11.72 -3.22
C PHE A 92 -7.49 12.25 -4.65
N GLN A 93 -6.63 13.22 -4.93
CA GLN A 93 -6.30 13.68 -6.28
C GLN A 93 -4.82 13.39 -6.57
N ILE A 94 -4.46 13.17 -7.83
CA ILE A 94 -3.06 13.05 -8.27
C ILE A 94 -2.83 13.96 -9.44
N ASP A 95 -1.75 14.74 -9.36
CA ASP A 95 -1.21 15.47 -10.49
C ASP A 95 0.08 14.82 -11.00
N TYR A 96 -0.08 14.00 -12.05
CA TYR A 96 1.02 13.35 -12.74
C TYR A 96 1.88 14.30 -13.59
N ALA A 97 1.40 15.50 -13.90
CA ALA A 97 2.20 16.47 -14.65
C ALA A 97 3.34 17.04 -13.78
N ASN A 98 3.16 17.08 -12.46
CA ASN A 98 4.09 17.71 -11.53
C ASN A 98 4.94 16.71 -10.74
N SER A 99 4.32 15.75 -10.06
CA SER A 99 5.07 14.86 -9.15
C SER A 99 4.53 13.44 -9.04
N GLY A 100 3.24 13.21 -9.35
CA GLY A 100 2.57 11.95 -9.02
C GLY A 100 2.30 11.77 -7.52
N ALA A 101 2.51 12.82 -6.71
CA ALA A 101 2.08 12.84 -5.33
C ALA A 101 0.58 13.05 -5.20
N ILE A 102 0.00 12.38 -4.21
CA ILE A 102 -1.40 12.56 -3.88
C ILE A 102 -1.61 13.89 -3.15
N SER A 103 -2.79 14.47 -3.31
CA SER A 103 -3.38 15.43 -2.39
C SER A 103 -4.70 14.88 -1.87
N VAL A 104 -5.00 15.13 -0.61
CA VAL A 104 -6.21 14.68 0.07
C VAL A 104 -7.03 15.93 0.43
N CYS A 105 -8.36 15.88 0.22
CA CYS A 105 -9.24 17.00 0.59
C CYS A 105 -9.69 16.90 2.05
N GLU A 106 -10.12 18.02 2.64
CA GLU A 106 -10.57 18.09 4.04
C GLU A 106 -11.83 17.24 4.30
N GLU A 107 -12.58 16.92 3.25
CA GLU A 107 -13.79 16.09 3.34
C GLU A 107 -13.53 14.60 3.11
N ALA A 108 -12.28 14.18 2.89
CA ALA A 108 -11.91 12.80 2.65
C ALA A 108 -12.45 11.87 3.74
N LYS A 109 -13.06 10.76 3.32
CA LYS A 109 -13.67 9.77 4.22
C LYS A 109 -12.87 8.49 4.32
N VAL A 110 -12.19 8.12 3.25
CA VAL A 110 -11.39 6.90 3.22
C VAL A 110 -10.13 7.09 2.39
N LEU A 111 -9.00 6.59 2.87
CA LEU A 111 -7.76 6.53 2.12
C LEU A 111 -6.94 5.31 2.54
N GLY A 112 -6.49 4.50 1.59
CA GLY A 112 -5.71 3.34 1.96
C GLY A 112 -4.77 2.83 0.88
N ILE A 113 -3.84 1.99 1.33
CA ILE A 113 -2.81 1.40 0.49
C ILE A 113 -3.00 -0.12 0.42
N ILE A 114 -2.80 -0.65 -0.77
CA ILE A 114 -2.53 -2.07 -0.97
C ILE A 114 -1.07 -2.20 -1.41
N GLU A 115 -0.28 -2.91 -0.60
CA GLU A 115 1.12 -3.24 -0.85
C GLU A 115 1.23 -4.69 -1.30
N ALA A 116 2.04 -4.98 -2.31
CA ALA A 116 2.18 -6.32 -2.86
C ALA A 116 3.54 -6.91 -2.51
N LYS A 117 3.54 -8.18 -2.09
CA LYS A 117 4.77 -8.95 -1.82
C LYS A 117 4.69 -10.31 -2.47
N MET A 118 5.16 -10.42 -3.71
CA MET A 118 5.03 -11.68 -4.47
C MET A 118 6.13 -12.68 -4.14
N GLY A 119 7.31 -12.22 -3.71
CA GLY A 119 8.40 -13.10 -3.31
C GLY A 119 9.34 -12.53 -2.23
N SER A 120 9.11 -11.30 -1.80
CA SER A 120 9.96 -10.52 -0.91
C SER A 120 9.28 -10.28 0.45
N ASN A 121 10.05 -9.83 1.43
CA ASN A 121 9.53 -9.32 2.70
C ASN A 121 9.14 -7.83 2.58
N LEU A 122 8.41 -7.29 3.55
CA LEU A 122 8.34 -5.84 3.77
C LEU A 122 9.75 -5.29 4.03
N SER A 123 10.02 -4.06 3.57
CA SER A 123 11.24 -3.36 3.98
C SER A 123 11.25 -3.22 5.49
N GLN A 124 12.33 -3.65 6.15
CA GLN A 124 12.40 -3.67 7.61
C GLN A 124 12.65 -2.29 8.23
N GLY A 125 13.18 -1.36 7.44
CA GLY A 125 13.47 -0.01 7.88
C GLY A 125 14.02 0.84 6.76
N THR A 126 14.51 2.02 7.13
CA THR A 126 15.39 2.85 6.31
C THR A 126 16.73 3.01 7.01
N THR A 127 17.72 3.59 6.33
CA THR A 127 19.02 3.93 6.93
C THR A 127 18.87 4.79 8.20
N ASN A 128 17.88 5.67 8.21
CA ASN A 128 17.62 6.68 9.24
C ASN A 128 16.63 6.18 10.31
N ALA A 129 15.98 5.04 10.08
CA ALA A 129 14.97 4.49 10.96
C ALA A 129 14.89 2.97 10.79
N THR A 130 15.79 2.25 11.46
CA THR A 130 16.01 0.80 11.24
C THR A 130 14.87 -0.07 11.75
N LYS A 131 14.08 0.43 12.70
CA LYS A 131 12.88 -0.23 13.22
C LYS A 131 11.60 0.20 12.52
N TYR A 132 11.66 1.15 11.60
CA TYR A 132 10.48 1.76 11.03
C TYR A 132 10.11 1.07 9.72
N ASN A 133 9.42 -0.06 9.84
CA ASN A 133 9.20 -0.96 8.72
C ASN A 133 8.25 -0.35 7.67
N GLN A 134 8.13 -1.00 6.51
CA GLN A 134 7.34 -0.48 5.39
C GLN A 134 5.86 -0.25 5.73
N ALA A 135 5.26 -1.10 6.56
CA ALA A 135 3.87 -0.92 6.97
C ALA A 135 3.72 0.31 7.87
N SER A 136 4.59 0.44 8.88
CA SER A 136 4.63 1.59 9.77
C SER A 136 4.84 2.90 9.02
N ARG A 137 5.76 2.89 8.05
CA ARG A 137 6.01 4.02 7.13
C ARG A 137 4.79 4.41 6.33
N SER A 138 4.16 3.45 5.67
CA SER A 138 2.97 3.68 4.85
C SER A 138 1.81 4.23 5.68
N ILE A 139 1.55 3.64 6.85
CA ILE A 139 0.46 4.09 7.74
C ILE A 139 0.72 5.50 8.28
N CYS A 140 1.94 5.77 8.75
CA CYS A 140 2.30 7.11 9.23
C CYS A 140 2.20 8.16 8.11
N CYS A 141 2.65 7.83 6.89
CA CYS A 141 2.46 8.70 5.74
C CYS A 141 0.97 8.97 5.48
N LEU A 142 0.12 7.94 5.44
CA LEU A 142 -1.34 8.11 5.28
C LEU A 142 -1.93 9.00 6.38
N ALA A 143 -1.67 8.67 7.65
CA ALA A 143 -2.19 9.40 8.80
C ALA A 143 -1.78 10.89 8.78
N SER A 144 -0.60 11.22 8.26
CA SER A 144 -0.13 12.60 8.17
C SER A 144 -0.80 13.44 7.07
N GLN A 145 -1.51 12.80 6.14
CA GLN A 145 -2.12 13.46 4.97
C GLN A 145 -3.64 13.61 5.08
N VAL A 146 -4.29 12.92 6.02
CA VAL A 146 -5.76 12.83 6.10
C VAL A 146 -6.32 13.65 7.27
N PRO A 147 -7.58 14.10 7.21
CA PRO A 147 -8.28 14.68 8.36
C PRO A 147 -8.57 13.59 9.42
N ASP A 148 -8.81 14.01 10.67
CA ASP A 148 -8.97 13.11 11.83
C ASP A 148 -10.10 12.08 11.67
N GLU A 149 -11.19 12.42 10.98
CA GLU A 149 -12.33 11.53 10.75
C GLU A 149 -12.19 10.63 9.51
N CYS A 150 -11.08 10.71 8.78
CA CYS A 150 -10.83 9.86 7.62
C CYS A 150 -10.38 8.46 8.06
N GLU A 151 -11.07 7.44 7.56
CA GLU A 151 -10.67 6.05 7.79
C GLU A 151 -9.47 5.68 6.92
N ILE A 152 -8.40 5.19 7.55
CA ILE A 152 -7.23 4.69 6.82
C ILE A 152 -7.08 3.18 6.91
N PHE A 153 -6.56 2.58 5.84
CA PHE A 153 -6.21 1.16 5.84
C PHE A 153 -4.88 0.89 5.12
N PHE A 154 -4.21 -0.17 5.55
CA PHE A 154 -3.03 -0.72 4.90
C PHE A 154 -3.20 -2.23 4.79
N VAL A 155 -3.17 -2.75 3.57
CA VAL A 155 -3.33 -4.18 3.30
C VAL A 155 -2.12 -4.70 2.53
N VAL A 156 -1.62 -5.85 2.94
CA VAL A 156 -0.59 -6.58 2.19
C VAL A 156 -1.23 -7.72 1.42
N VAL A 157 -1.00 -7.74 0.11
CA VAL A 157 -1.37 -8.84 -0.78
C VAL A 157 -0.12 -9.65 -1.12
N ALA A 158 -0.11 -10.91 -0.72
CA ALA A 158 1.03 -11.79 -0.92
C ALA A 158 0.56 -13.25 -1.01
N PRO A 159 1.32 -14.13 -1.70
CA PRO A 159 1.11 -15.57 -1.60
C PRO A 159 1.22 -16.02 -0.14
N GLN A 160 0.38 -16.99 0.26
CA GLN A 160 0.38 -17.52 1.63
C GLN A 160 1.77 -18.00 2.07
N THR A 161 2.53 -18.61 1.16
CA THR A 161 3.90 -19.04 1.41
C THR A 161 4.84 -17.88 1.73
N THR A 162 4.67 -16.73 1.08
CA THR A 162 5.42 -15.50 1.37
C THR A 162 5.01 -14.90 2.71
N ILE A 163 3.71 -14.87 3.02
CA ILE A 163 3.19 -14.42 4.32
C ILE A 163 3.79 -15.23 5.46
N THR A 164 3.74 -16.56 5.37
CA THR A 164 4.27 -17.45 6.42
C THR A 164 5.79 -17.36 6.52
N ARG A 165 6.51 -17.43 5.39
CA ARG A 165 7.98 -17.43 5.36
C ARG A 165 8.60 -16.16 5.96
N HIS A 166 7.97 -15.02 5.71
CA HIS A 166 8.48 -13.73 6.20
C HIS A 166 7.71 -13.22 7.43
N ASN A 167 6.74 -13.98 7.92
CA ASN A 167 5.91 -13.60 9.05
C ASN A 167 5.28 -12.21 8.88
N ILE A 168 4.76 -11.94 7.68
CA ILE A 168 4.21 -10.62 7.29
C ILE A 168 3.07 -10.22 8.22
N SER A 169 2.24 -11.17 8.65
CA SER A 169 1.12 -10.91 9.56
C SER A 169 1.59 -10.20 10.83
N GLN A 170 2.66 -10.66 11.47
CA GLN A 170 3.19 -10.02 12.68
C GLN A 170 3.71 -8.59 12.41
N GLN A 171 4.26 -8.33 11.22
CA GLN A 171 4.81 -7.02 10.88
C GLN A 171 3.74 -5.96 10.65
N VAL A 172 2.51 -6.37 10.32
CA VAL A 172 1.38 -5.46 10.08
C VAL A 172 0.42 -5.37 11.28
N GLU A 173 0.71 -6.07 12.38
CA GLU A 173 -0.11 -5.99 13.58
C GLU A 173 -0.01 -4.60 14.24
N PRO A 174 -1.11 -4.06 14.79
CA PRO A 174 -1.07 -2.79 15.52
C PRO A 174 -0.07 -2.75 16.67
N ALA A 175 0.18 -3.90 17.32
CA ALA A 175 1.15 -4.05 18.40
C ALA A 175 2.61 -3.88 17.93
N THR A 176 2.87 -4.09 16.64
CA THR A 176 4.17 -3.83 16.02
C THR A 176 4.23 -2.40 15.49
N ILE A 177 3.20 -1.98 14.75
CA ILE A 177 3.19 -0.69 14.04
C ILE A 177 3.22 0.50 14.99
N LYS A 178 2.39 0.51 16.05
CA LYS A 178 2.27 1.67 16.93
C LYS A 178 3.60 2.04 17.61
N PRO A 179 4.30 1.09 18.29
CA PRO A 179 5.60 1.39 18.87
C PRO A 179 6.64 1.86 17.85
N GLU A 180 6.65 1.30 16.63
CA GLU A 180 7.59 1.73 15.59
C GLU A 180 7.36 3.18 15.14
N ILE A 181 6.10 3.61 15.04
CA ILE A 181 5.74 5.01 14.73
C ILE A 181 6.10 5.92 15.92
N GLU A 182 5.78 5.52 17.14
CA GLU A 182 6.10 6.28 18.36
C GLU A 182 7.61 6.47 18.54
N ASP A 183 8.38 5.38 18.43
CA ASP A 183 9.84 5.39 18.43
C ASP A 183 10.35 6.39 17.38
N ARG A 184 9.78 6.35 16.17
CA ARG A 184 10.18 7.23 15.07
C ARG A 184 9.98 8.72 15.36
N PHE A 185 8.86 9.10 15.98
CA PHE A 185 8.63 10.48 16.37
C PHE A 185 9.47 10.90 17.59
N SER A 186 9.83 9.97 18.47
CA SER A 186 10.68 10.24 19.64
C SER A 186 12.13 10.60 19.29
N GLU A 187 12.60 10.15 18.12
CA GLU A 187 13.92 10.49 17.58
C GLU A 187 14.02 11.95 17.10
N LEU A 188 12.87 12.62 16.91
CA LEU A 188 12.85 14.02 16.53
C LEU A 188 13.15 14.92 17.74
N PRO A 189 14.06 15.89 17.63
CA PRO A 189 14.21 16.90 18.66
C PRO A 189 12.92 17.72 18.73
N LEU A 190 12.18 17.58 19.83
CA LEU A 190 11.00 18.38 20.13
C LEU A 190 11.35 19.88 20.06
N LEU A 191 11.07 20.54 18.94
CA LEU A 191 10.94 21.99 18.88
C LEU A 191 9.49 22.32 19.24
N VAL A 192 9.19 22.25 20.54
CA VAL A 192 7.99 22.91 21.07
C VAL A 192 8.25 24.42 21.01
N LEU A 193 7.96 25.01 19.86
CA LEU A 193 7.73 26.45 19.76
C LEU A 193 6.28 26.69 20.16
N PHE A 194 6.06 26.98 21.45
CA PHE A 194 4.88 27.78 21.81
C PHE A 194 5.03 29.12 21.10
N ILE A 195 4.17 29.40 20.12
CA ILE A 195 3.89 30.75 19.63
C ILE A 195 2.42 31.02 19.83
#